data_AF-A0A7R9AJA8-F1
#
_entry.id   AF-A0A7R9AJA8-F1
#
_cell.length_a   1.000
_cell.length_b   1.000
_cell.length_c   1.000
_cell.angle_alpha   90.00
_cell.angle_beta   90.00
_cell.angle_gamma   90.00
#
_symmetry.space_group_name_H-M   'P 1'
#
loop_
_entity.id
_entity.type
_entity.pdbx_description
1 polymer ?
#
loop_
_entity_poly.entity_id
_entity_poly.type
_entity_poly.pdbx_seq_one_letter_code
_entity_poly.pdbx_strand_id
1 'polypeptide(L)'
;RPKVEEDSKYLFMTFKSLNWNEENRCLDEEQLSFILLDKTVLSFQEIPGDQFDQIRTRLNTDGSIIRTKEVDYLFYRLLDVTVDNYFEILEKLGDYLEEIEDGIMHHPTAQDLEKIQENKKDIMQLRKHIYPLLGVYGMNFDNMPELRWHYGYFYIWGFMIVVT
;
A
#
# COMPACT_ATOMS: atom_id res chain seq x y z
N ARG A 1 -11.43 -1.95 7.35
CA ARG A 1 -11.61 -2.19 5.90
C ARG A 1 -11.33 -0.88 5.19
N PRO A 2 -10.64 -0.88 4.04
CA PRO A 2 -10.44 0.33 3.26
C PRO A 2 -11.78 0.99 2.95
N LYS A 3 -11.86 2.32 3.12
CA LYS A 3 -13.06 3.10 2.85
C LYS A 3 -12.66 4.49 2.37
N VAL A 4 -13.42 4.99 1.41
CA VAL A 4 -13.36 6.36 0.93
C VAL A 4 -14.75 6.96 1.11
N GLU A 5 -14.82 8.14 1.70
CA GLU A 5 -16.03 8.95 1.80
C GLU A 5 -15.75 10.34 1.25
N GLU A 6 -16.56 10.77 0.30
CA GLU A 6 -16.51 12.10 -0.27
C GLU A 6 -17.72 12.90 0.22
N ASP A 7 -17.45 14.05 0.82
CA ASP A 7 -18.45 15.07 1.15
C ASP A 7 -18.08 16.38 0.41
N SER A 8 -19.05 17.29 0.33
CA SER A 8 -18.87 18.65 -0.18
C SER A 8 -17.69 19.43 0.42
N LYS A 9 -17.23 19.08 1.63
CA LYS A 9 -16.20 19.83 2.38
C LYS A 9 -14.91 19.05 2.64
N TYR A 10 -14.93 17.73 2.47
CA TYR A 10 -13.79 16.90 2.79
C TYR A 10 -13.81 15.58 2.04
N LEU A 11 -12.62 15.02 1.83
CA LEU A 11 -12.42 13.65 1.40
C LEU A 11 -11.80 12.87 2.57
N PHE A 12 -12.50 11.87 3.07
CA PHE A 12 -12.01 10.96 4.10
C PHE A 12 -11.58 9.64 3.46
N MET A 13 -10.39 9.17 3.83
CA MET A 13 -9.88 7.87 3.42
C MET A 13 -9.32 7.14 4.62
N THR A 14 -9.62 5.85 4.76
CA THR A 14 -9.02 4.99 5.78
C THR A 14 -8.64 3.65 5.18
N PHE A 15 -7.52 3.10 5.61
CA PHE A 15 -7.02 1.80 5.19
C PHE A 15 -6.04 1.22 6.22
N LYS A 16 -5.49 0.04 5.92
CA LYS A 16 -4.57 -0.66 6.81
C LYS A 16 -3.14 -0.43 6.37
N SER A 17 -2.36 0.33 7.13
CA SER A 17 -0.91 0.33 6.96
C SER A 17 -0.37 -0.99 7.51
N LEU A 18 0.55 -1.61 6.77
CA LEU A 18 1.12 -2.90 7.10
C LEU A 18 2.61 -2.70 7.33
N ASN A 19 3.18 -3.40 8.29
CA ASN A 19 4.62 -3.46 8.53
C ASN A 19 5.03 -4.92 8.69
N TRP A 20 6.11 -5.30 8.02
CA TRP A 20 6.67 -6.65 8.16
C TRP A 20 7.71 -6.67 9.28
N ASN A 21 7.49 -7.55 10.26
CA ASN A 21 8.40 -7.77 11.37
C ASN A 21 9.35 -8.93 11.05
N GLU A 22 10.61 -8.61 10.73
CA GLU A 22 11.65 -9.60 10.39
C GLU A 22 11.98 -10.56 11.55
N GLU A 23 11.85 -10.12 12.80
CA GLU A 23 12.21 -10.95 13.97
C GLU A 23 11.19 -12.07 14.20
N ASN A 24 9.91 -11.73 14.11
CA ASN A 24 8.81 -12.66 14.40
C ASN A 24 8.18 -13.26 13.12
N ARG A 25 8.65 -12.84 11.94
CA ARG A 25 8.08 -13.20 10.61
C ARG A 25 6.56 -13.03 10.56
N CYS A 26 6.07 -11.95 11.16
CA CYS A 26 4.66 -11.63 11.25
C CYS A 26 4.37 -10.26 10.64
N LEU A 27 3.13 -10.08 10.20
CA LEU A 27 2.66 -8.81 9.68
C LEU A 27 1.92 -8.06 10.78
N ASP A 28 2.41 -6.86 11.07
CA ASP A 28 1.77 -5.92 11.98
C ASP A 28 0.86 -5.01 11.17
N GLU A 29 -0.39 -4.88 11.61
CA GLU A 29 -1.39 -4.03 10.97
C GLU A 29 -1.77 -2.85 11.86
N GLU A 30 -1.81 -1.65 11.30
CA GLU A 30 -2.39 -0.48 11.93
C GLU A 30 -3.43 0.18 11.03
N GLN A 31 -4.40 0.87 11.61
CA GLN A 31 -5.31 1.70 10.81
C GLN A 31 -4.69 3.08 10.56
N LEU A 32 -4.50 3.41 9.28
CA LEU A 32 -4.11 4.74 8.84
C LEU A 32 -5.32 5.44 8.23
N SER A 33 -5.59 6.66 8.67
CA SER A 33 -6.70 7.46 8.15
C SER A 33 -6.25 8.86 7.77
N PHE A 34 -6.82 9.38 6.69
CA PHE A 34 -6.57 10.70 6.16
C PHE A 34 -7.87 11.48 5.96
N ILE A 35 -7.82 12.77 6.23
CA ILE A 35 -8.87 13.73 5.85
C ILE A 35 -8.22 14.82 5.03
N LEU A 36 -8.61 14.93 3.76
CA LEU A 36 -8.24 16.02 2.87
C LEU A 36 -9.32 17.11 2.95
N LEU A 37 -8.89 18.32 3.28
CA LEU A 37 -9.63 19.57 3.30
C LEU A 37 -9.00 20.52 2.27
N ASP A 38 -9.67 21.63 1.92
CA ASP A 38 -9.23 22.61 0.90
C ASP A 38 -7.72 22.93 0.87
N LYS A 39 -7.06 23.05 2.03
CA LYS A 39 -5.63 23.37 2.14
C LYS A 39 -4.91 22.57 3.20
N THR A 40 -5.50 21.46 3.66
CA THR A 40 -4.95 20.72 4.80
C THR A 40 -5.23 19.24 4.66
N VAL A 41 -4.20 18.42 4.91
CA VAL A 41 -4.35 16.97 5.09
C VAL A 41 -4.12 16.67 6.56
N LEU A 42 -5.09 16.00 7.17
CA LEU A 42 -4.96 15.44 8.50
C LEU A 42 -4.65 13.95 8.36
N SER A 43 -3.63 13.47 9.07
CA SER A 43 -3.28 12.04 9.14
C SER A 43 -3.44 11.53 10.56
N PHE A 44 -4.06 10.37 10.71
CA PHE A 44 -4.31 9.70 11.99
C PHE A 44 -3.67 8.32 11.97
N GLN A 45 -2.80 8.06 12.95
CA GLN A 45 -2.05 6.82 13.15
C GLN A 45 -2.36 6.24 14.53
N GLU A 46 -2.28 4.92 14.65
CA GLU A 46 -2.49 4.21 15.92
C GLU A 46 -1.18 4.00 16.69
N ILE A 47 -0.08 3.76 15.97
CA ILE A 47 1.21 3.39 16.53
C ILE A 47 2.25 4.46 16.15
N PRO A 48 3.21 4.81 17.03
CA PRO A 48 4.32 5.68 16.65
C PRO A 48 5.27 4.98 15.66
N GLY A 49 5.58 5.68 14.57
CA GLY A 49 6.42 5.18 13.47
C GLY A 49 5.61 5.06 12.18
N ASP A 50 6.17 5.52 11.06
CA ASP A 50 5.51 5.43 9.75
C ASP A 50 6.49 5.54 8.58
N GLN A 51 5.98 5.29 7.38
CA GLN A 51 6.77 5.29 6.14
C GLN A 51 6.93 6.69 5.50
N PHE A 52 6.46 7.77 6.15
CA PHE A 52 6.38 9.10 5.56
C PHE A 52 7.60 9.99 5.78
N ASP A 53 8.68 9.47 6.35
CA ASP A 53 9.92 10.23 6.59
C ASP A 53 10.50 10.83 5.30
N GLN A 54 10.38 10.12 4.18
CA GLN A 54 10.80 10.63 2.88
C GLN A 54 9.98 11.86 2.45
N ILE A 55 8.69 11.90 2.77
CA ILE A 55 7.81 13.04 2.49
C ILE A 55 8.19 14.20 3.40
N ARG A 56 8.39 13.96 4.70
CA ARG A 56 8.83 15.00 5.66
C ARG A 56 10.15 15.63 5.24
N THR A 57 11.10 14.80 4.82
CA THR A 57 12.41 15.26 4.33
C THR A 57 12.24 16.15 3.10
N ARG A 58 11.41 15.73 2.12
CA ARG A 58 11.12 16.53 0.92
C ARG A 58 10.40 17.84 1.23
N LEU A 59 9.50 17.87 2.21
CA LEU A 59 8.83 19.08 2.67
C LEU A 59 9.80 20.10 3.26
N ASN A 60 10.84 19.64 3.96
CA ASN A 60 11.88 20.49 4.53
C ASN A 60 12.97 20.89 3.52
N THR A 61 13.01 20.27 2.34
CA THR A 61 14.01 20.55 1.31
C THR A 61 13.56 21.71 0.42
N ASP A 62 14.39 22.74 0.27
CA ASP A 62 14.11 23.86 -0.62
C ASP A 62 14.08 23.43 -2.10
N GLY A 63 13.12 23.96 -2.86
CA GLY A 63 12.97 23.66 -4.29
C GLY A 63 12.35 22.30 -4.62
N SER A 64 11.94 21.52 -3.62
CA SER A 64 11.26 20.24 -3.87
C SER A 64 9.90 20.44 -4.55
N ILE A 65 9.53 19.52 -5.45
CA ILE A 65 8.25 19.56 -6.18
C ILE A 65 7.06 19.51 -5.20
N ILE A 66 7.20 18.80 -4.08
CA ILE A 66 6.17 18.74 -3.03
C ILE A 66 5.84 20.14 -2.49
N ARG A 67 6.79 21.08 -2.44
CA ARG A 67 6.55 22.44 -1.95
C ARG A 67 5.94 23.38 -3.00
N THR A 68 6.04 23.04 -4.28
CA THR A 68 5.50 23.88 -5.37
C THR A 68 4.08 23.50 -5.74
N LYS A 69 3.61 22.33 -5.29
CA LYS A 69 2.28 21.79 -5.55
C LYS A 69 1.32 22.04 -4.39
N GLU A 70 0.03 21.89 -4.67
CA GLU A 70 -1.03 22.07 -3.69
C GLU A 70 -1.20 20.84 -2.79
N VAL A 71 -2.10 20.96 -1.81
CA VAL A 71 -2.33 19.94 -0.78
C VAL A 71 -2.77 18.59 -1.37
N ASP A 72 -3.46 18.60 -2.50
CA ASP A 72 -3.89 17.38 -3.21
C ASP A 72 -2.70 16.53 -3.64
N TYR A 73 -1.59 17.18 -4.04
CA TYR A 73 -0.36 16.47 -4.38
C TYR A 73 0.29 15.86 -3.15
N LEU A 74 0.26 16.55 -2.00
CA LEU A 74 0.75 15.98 -0.75
C LEU A 74 -0.08 14.75 -0.35
N PHE A 75 -1.41 14.83 -0.47
CA PHE A 75 -2.31 13.71 -0.24
C PHE A 75 -1.99 12.54 -1.17
N TYR A 76 -1.84 12.79 -2.47
CA TYR A 76 -1.42 11.79 -3.45
C TYR A 76 -0.10 11.12 -3.04
N ARG A 77 0.92 11.89 -2.65
CA ARG A 77 2.23 11.35 -2.25
C ARG A 77 2.15 10.49 -1.00
N LEU A 78 1.30 10.82 -0.03
CA LEU A 78 1.06 10.00 1.16
C LEU A 78 0.44 8.65 0.78
N LEU A 79 -0.50 8.65 -0.16
CA LEU A 79 -1.08 7.41 -0.69
C LEU A 79 -0.05 6.59 -1.46
N ASP A 80 0.74 7.22 -2.35
CA ASP A 80 1.80 6.60 -3.15
C ASP A 80 2.78 5.82 -2.27
N VAL A 81 3.31 6.47 -1.22
CA VAL A 81 4.23 5.83 -0.27
C VAL A 81 3.58 4.65 0.46
N THR A 82 2.29 4.75 0.79
CA THR A 82 1.59 3.63 1.41
C THR A 82 1.45 2.46 0.43
N VAL A 83 1.13 2.74 -0.84
CA VAL A 83 0.96 1.72 -1.86
C VAL A 83 2.28 1.03 -2.16
N ASP A 84 3.37 1.78 -2.28
CA ASP A 84 4.73 1.25 -2.46
C ASP A 84 5.10 0.28 -1.34
N ASN A 85 4.76 0.63 -0.09
CA ASN A 85 4.99 -0.24 1.06
C ASN A 85 4.21 -1.57 0.99
N TYR A 86 3.02 -1.61 0.38
CA TYR A 86 2.35 -2.90 0.16
C TYR A 86 3.12 -3.79 -0.82
N PHE A 87 3.72 -3.22 -1.87
CA PHE A 87 4.53 -4.01 -2.80
C PHE A 87 5.77 -4.58 -2.13
N GLU A 88 6.47 -3.79 -1.32
CA GLU A 88 7.62 -4.27 -0.53
C GLU A 88 7.22 -5.45 0.37
N ILE A 89 6.07 -5.35 1.04
CA ILE A 89 5.57 -6.41 1.92
C ILE A 89 5.18 -7.67 1.13
N LEU A 90 4.58 -7.50 -0.05
CA LEU A 90 4.24 -8.62 -0.91
C LEU A 90 5.49 -9.38 -1.40
N GLU A 91 6.57 -8.66 -1.73
CA GLU A 91 7.85 -9.26 -2.08
C GLU A 91 8.42 -10.08 -0.90
N LYS A 92 8.49 -9.49 0.30
CA LYS A 92 8.96 -10.19 1.51
C LYS A 92 8.16 -11.43 1.86
N LEU A 93 6.83 -11.36 1.71
CA LEU A 93 5.96 -12.52 1.90
C LEU A 93 6.17 -13.60 0.84
N GLY A 94 6.49 -13.21 -0.39
CA GLY A 94 6.90 -14.12 -1.46
C GLY A 94 8.18 -14.87 -1.10
N ASP A 95 9.23 -14.13 -0.74
CA ASP A 95 10.53 -14.71 -0.33
C ASP A 95 10.38 -15.64 0.88
N TYR A 96 9.57 -15.25 1.87
CA TYR A 96 9.29 -16.11 3.03
C TYR A 96 8.60 -17.42 2.65
N LEU A 97 7.69 -17.37 1.68
CA LEU A 97 7.00 -18.55 1.19
C LEU A 97 7.94 -19.49 0.44
N GLU A 98 8.83 -18.94 -0.41
CA GLU A 98 9.88 -19.72 -1.09
C GLU A 98 10.80 -20.42 -0.08
N GLU A 99 11.25 -19.72 0.98
CA GLU A 99 12.09 -20.30 2.02
C GLU A 99 11.38 -21.47 2.75
N ILE A 100 10.08 -21.34 3.03
CA ILE A 100 9.28 -22.42 3.60
C ILE A 100 9.20 -23.61 2.63
N GLU A 101 8.92 -23.36 1.35
CA GLU A 101 8.81 -24.41 0.32
C GLU A 101 10.12 -25.18 0.17
N ASP A 102 11.25 -24.49 0.08
CA ASP A 102 12.59 -25.09 -0.03
C ASP A 102 12.94 -25.93 1.20
N GLY A 103 12.57 -25.49 2.40
CA GLY A 103 12.81 -26.22 3.65
C GLY A 103 12.10 -27.58 3.72
N ILE A 104 11.03 -27.77 2.93
CA ILE A 104 10.16 -28.97 2.96
C ILE A 104 10.48 -29.93 1.79
N MET A 105 11.21 -29.47 0.76
CA MET A 105 11.48 -30.19 -0.50
C MET A 105 12.26 -31.51 -0.33
N HIS A 106 12.88 -31.77 0.82
CA HIS A 106 13.61 -33.03 1.02
C HIS A 106 12.74 -34.19 1.51
N HIS A 107 11.73 -33.98 2.38
CA HIS A 107 10.77 -35.01 2.84
C HIS A 107 9.42 -34.39 3.28
N PRO A 108 8.50 -34.08 2.36
CA PRO A 108 7.23 -33.44 2.71
C PRO A 108 6.33 -34.38 3.52
N THR A 109 5.94 -33.96 4.73
CA THR A 109 4.84 -34.61 5.48
C THR A 109 3.51 -33.89 5.25
N ALA A 110 2.38 -34.59 5.51
CA ALA A 110 1.05 -34.01 5.37
C ALA A 110 0.85 -32.75 6.24
N GLN A 111 1.58 -32.66 7.36
CA GLN A 111 1.53 -31.54 8.30
C GLN A 111 2.27 -30.30 7.76
N ASP A 112 3.30 -30.49 6.94
CA ASP A 112 4.04 -29.41 6.28
C ASP A 112 3.23 -28.80 5.13
N LEU A 113 2.52 -29.65 4.38
CA LEU A 113 1.56 -29.22 3.35
C LEU A 113 0.39 -28.41 3.92
N GLU A 114 -0.11 -28.79 5.10
CA GLU A 114 -1.20 -28.06 5.77
C GLU A 114 -0.74 -26.65 6.20
N LYS A 115 0.47 -26.51 6.75
CA LYS A 115 1.07 -25.21 7.10
C LYS A 115 1.29 -24.31 5.88
N ILE A 116 1.77 -24.86 4.76
CA ILE A 116 1.91 -24.09 3.51
C ILE A 116 0.53 -23.60 3.05
N GLN A 117 -0.49 -24.46 3.09
CA GLN A 117 -1.84 -24.07 2.67
C GLN A 117 -2.44 -22.98 3.56
N GLU A 118 -2.19 -23.01 4.87
CA GLU A 118 -2.62 -21.95 5.78
C GLU A 118 -1.89 -20.63 5.52
N ASN A 119 -0.55 -20.64 5.44
CA ASN A 119 0.24 -19.43 5.14
C ASN A 119 -0.12 -18.82 3.77
N LYS A 120 -0.30 -19.67 2.75
CA LYS A 120 -0.77 -19.23 1.43
C LYS A 120 -2.15 -18.59 1.49
N LYS A 121 -3.05 -19.12 2.32
CA LYS A 121 -4.39 -18.56 2.52
C LYS A 121 -4.33 -17.20 3.19
N ASP A 122 -3.41 -16.98 4.13
CA ASP A 122 -3.22 -15.69 4.80
C ASP A 122 -2.65 -14.64 3.85
N ILE A 123 -1.68 -15.00 3.01
CA ILE A 123 -1.18 -14.13 1.93
C ILE A 123 -2.31 -13.79 0.94
N MET A 124 -3.14 -14.78 0.55
CA MET A 124 -4.30 -14.55 -0.30
C MET A 124 -5.37 -13.66 0.37
N GLN A 125 -5.49 -13.68 1.70
CA GLN A 125 -6.36 -12.78 2.45
C GLN A 125 -5.80 -11.35 2.47
N LEU A 126 -4.50 -11.19 2.67
CA LEU A 126 -3.81 -9.90 2.59
C LEU A 126 -4.03 -9.23 1.23
N ARG A 127 -3.90 -10.03 0.16
CA ARG A 127 -4.15 -9.60 -1.22
C ARG A 127 -5.56 -9.03 -1.41
N LYS A 128 -6.59 -9.61 -0.77
CA LYS A 128 -7.97 -9.07 -0.83
C LYS A 128 -8.13 -7.71 -0.14
N HIS A 129 -7.24 -7.33 0.76
CA HIS A 129 -7.25 -6.03 1.42
C HIS A 129 -6.47 -4.96 0.63
N ILE A 130 -5.43 -5.38 -0.09
CA ILE A 130 -4.59 -4.50 -0.92
C ILE A 130 -5.26 -4.15 -2.26
N TYR A 131 -5.92 -5.11 -2.91
CA TYR A 131 -6.52 -4.91 -4.25
C TYR A 131 -7.58 -3.81 -4.35
N PRO A 132 -8.49 -3.62 -3.37
CA PRO A 132 -9.43 -2.51 -3.39
C PRO A 132 -8.75 -1.14 -3.40
N LEU A 133 -7.57 -1.01 -2.77
CA LEU A 133 -6.80 0.24 -2.76
C LEU A 133 -6.21 0.56 -4.13
N LEU A 134 -5.70 -0.47 -4.82
CA LEU A 134 -5.26 -0.34 -6.23
C LEU A 134 -6.45 0.02 -7.14
N GLY A 135 -7.64 -0.53 -6.87
CA GLY A 135 -8.87 -0.18 -7.58
C GLY A 135 -9.31 1.28 -7.38
N VAL A 136 -9.20 1.81 -6.16
CA VAL A 136 -9.44 3.23 -5.86
C VAL A 136 -8.45 4.13 -6.62
N TYR A 137 -7.19 3.73 -6.70
CA TYR A 137 -6.16 4.41 -7.51
C TYR A 137 -6.51 4.40 -9.01
N GLY A 138 -7.13 3.32 -9.51
CA GLY A 138 -7.50 3.15 -10.91
C GLY A 138 -8.82 3.79 -11.34
N MET A 139 -9.71 4.17 -10.42
CA MET A 139 -11.10 4.54 -10.75
C MET A 139 -11.47 6.03 -10.63
N ASN A 140 -10.85 6.89 -9.81
CA ASN A 140 -11.60 8.06 -9.31
C ASN A 140 -10.94 9.44 -9.16
N PHE A 141 -9.84 9.79 -9.84
CA PHE A 141 -9.34 11.17 -9.79
C PHE A 141 -9.55 11.93 -11.11
N ASP A 142 -10.81 12.30 -11.37
CA ASP A 142 -11.26 13.08 -12.54
C ASP A 142 -10.78 14.56 -12.50
N ASN A 143 -10.07 14.99 -11.43
CA ASN A 143 -9.65 16.38 -11.24
C ASN A 143 -8.19 16.59 -10.78
N MET A 144 -7.28 15.64 -11.07
CA MET A 144 -5.83 15.86 -10.89
C MET A 144 -5.14 16.26 -12.22
N PRO A 145 -4.52 17.45 -12.31
CA PRO A 145 -3.92 17.95 -13.55
C PRO A 145 -2.65 17.20 -14.02
N GLU A 146 -2.08 16.31 -13.20
CA GLU A 146 -0.89 15.53 -13.57
C GLU A 146 -1.15 14.21 -14.29
N LEU A 147 -2.40 13.72 -14.38
CA LEU A 147 -2.75 12.43 -14.99
C LEU A 147 -3.10 12.54 -16.49
N ARG A 148 -2.38 13.40 -17.22
CA ARG A 148 -2.50 13.50 -18.69
C ARG A 148 -1.90 12.33 -19.47
N TRP A 149 -1.50 11.25 -18.80
CA TRP A 149 -1.04 10.03 -19.43
C TRP A 149 -2.22 9.10 -19.74
N HIS A 150 -2.77 9.25 -20.95
CA HIS A 150 -3.83 8.40 -21.51
C HIS A 150 -3.51 6.89 -21.49
N TYR A 151 -2.26 6.49 -21.21
CA TYR A 151 -1.82 5.09 -21.19
C TYR A 151 -1.56 4.50 -19.79
N GLY A 152 -1.80 5.23 -18.69
CA GLY A 152 -1.55 4.73 -17.33
C GLY A 152 -2.31 3.43 -17.01
N TYR A 153 -3.57 3.34 -17.46
CA TYR A 153 -4.38 2.13 -17.38
C TYR A 153 -3.72 0.92 -18.08
N PHE A 154 -3.14 1.14 -19.26
CA PHE A 154 -2.49 0.08 -20.04
C PHE A 154 -1.16 -0.38 -19.42
N TYR A 155 -0.44 0.49 -18.72
CA TYR A 155 0.78 0.12 -18.00
C TYR A 155 0.49 -0.75 -16.79
N ILE A 156 -0.53 -0.42 -16.00
CA ILE A 156 -0.94 -1.23 -14.83
C ILE A 156 -1.49 -2.58 -15.28
N TRP A 157 -2.26 -2.62 -16.37
CA TRP A 157 -2.71 -3.87 -16.98
C TRP A 157 -1.56 -4.68 -17.58
N GLY A 158 -0.58 -4.03 -18.22
CA GLY A 158 0.64 -4.67 -18.70
C GLY A 158 1.44 -5.30 -17.56
N PHE A 159 1.56 -4.59 -16.44
CA PHE A 159 2.22 -5.11 -15.24
C PHE A 159 1.47 -6.30 -14.63
N MET A 160 0.14 -6.25 -14.53
CA MET A 160 -0.66 -7.39 -14.05
C MET A 160 -0.55 -8.63 -14.93
N ILE A 161 -0.40 -8.47 -16.25
CA ILE A 161 -0.19 -9.59 -17.19
C ILE A 161 1.23 -10.14 -17.10
N VAL A 162 2.23 -9.31 -16.82
CA VAL A 162 3.63 -9.75 -16.68
C VAL A 162 3.87 -10.48 -15.35
N VAL A 163 3.10 -10.15 -14.32
CA VAL A 163 3.21 -10.73 -12.96
C VAL A 163 2.29 -11.96 -12.75
N THR A 164 1.42 -12.28 -13.71
CA THR A 164 0.56 -13.49 -13.69
C THR A 164 1.15 -14.58 -14.56
#